data_AF-A0A3E0WCE9-F1
#
_entry.id   AF-A0A3E0WCE9-F1
#
_cell.length_a   1.000
_cell.length_b   1.000
_cell.length_c   1.000
_cell.angle_alpha   90.00
_cell.angle_beta   90.00
_cell.angle_gamma   90.00
#
_symmetry.space_group_name_H-M   'P 1'
#
loop_
_entity.id
_entity.type
_entity.pdbx_description
1 polymer ?
#
loop_
_entity_poly.entity_id
_entity_poly.type
_entity_poly.pdbx_seq_one_letter_code
_entity_poly.pdbx_strand_id
1 'polypeptide(L)'
;MTNESTPEGGPPTPEGGPQAPAAASQTSAEALKTPAAPPRTPVWRHIANGAALVGFLVVGGIVVHTAPTEEQWQAPIAVTGAIGQTLTGRNIQATVTDIRVADSVTASNGWSGETSGVWVVVDASVEAVVTDYGASLSTAQLKVGDTLYGASERPDQATIEGVPLSVGLPNTGPLMFEVPADALAGDDARDAEVQLAATSDPRTDSMIVVPVDLSAIARQTSVTTEKPTWGDG
;
A
#
# COMPACT_ATOMS: atom_id res chain seq x y z
N MET A 1 -42.71 32.27 -22.48
CA MET A 1 -44.05 31.85 -22.02
C MET A 1 -43.80 31.03 -20.76
N THR A 2 -44.13 31.37 -19.52
CA THR A 2 -44.98 32.36 -18.82
C THR A 2 -44.39 32.41 -17.39
N ASN A 3 -43.88 33.53 -16.88
CA ASN A 3 -44.56 34.60 -16.15
C ASN A 3 -45.27 34.16 -14.84
N GLU A 4 -44.74 34.60 -13.69
CA GLU A 4 -45.42 35.00 -12.43
C GLU A 4 -44.31 35.47 -11.46
N SER A 5 -44.09 36.74 -11.13
CA SER A 5 -44.91 37.81 -10.51
C SER A 5 -44.92 37.79 -8.97
N THR A 6 -44.16 38.75 -8.43
CA THR A 6 -44.02 39.36 -7.07
C THR A 6 -45.37 39.73 -6.42
N PRO A 7 -45.49 39.92 -5.07
CA PRO A 7 -45.31 41.25 -4.43
C PRO A 7 -44.76 41.22 -2.95
N GLU A 8 -43.86 42.13 -2.56
CA GLU A 8 -44.02 43.41 -1.81
C GLU A 8 -44.11 43.32 -0.27
N GLY A 9 -43.40 44.24 0.41
CA GLY A 9 -43.73 44.70 1.77
C GLY A 9 -42.55 45.16 2.65
N GLY A 10 -42.04 46.38 2.44
CA GLY A 10 -41.29 47.14 3.48
C GLY A 10 -42.24 48.03 4.31
N PRO A 11 -41.82 49.19 4.86
CA PRO A 11 -40.72 49.57 5.79
C PRO A 11 -41.39 50.15 7.09
N PRO A 12 -40.93 51.17 7.88
CA PRO A 12 -39.63 51.83 8.10
C PRO A 12 -39.21 51.98 9.60
N THR A 13 -38.05 52.61 9.79
CA THR A 13 -37.40 53.18 10.99
C THR A 13 -38.29 54.04 11.90
N PRO A 14 -37.85 54.33 13.14
CA PRO A 14 -37.83 55.73 13.56
C PRO A 14 -36.48 56.20 14.11
N GLU A 15 -36.14 57.41 13.69
CA GLU A 15 -35.12 58.31 14.21
C GLU A 15 -35.36 58.67 15.68
N GLY A 16 -34.27 59.01 16.39
CA GLY A 16 -34.33 59.50 17.76
C GLY A 16 -33.05 60.17 18.23
N GLY A 17 -32.65 61.24 17.52
CA GLY A 17 -32.12 62.53 18.00
C GLY A 17 -31.08 62.68 19.15
N PRO A 18 -30.44 63.86 19.22
CA PRO A 18 -29.15 64.09 19.89
C PRO A 18 -29.28 64.68 21.30
N GLN A 19 -28.29 64.44 22.17
CA GLN A 19 -28.00 65.32 23.31
C GLN A 19 -26.58 65.11 23.88
N ALA A 20 -25.70 66.06 23.56
CA ALA A 20 -24.67 66.57 24.48
C ALA A 20 -25.22 67.86 25.13
N PRO A 21 -24.56 68.59 26.05
CA PRO A 21 -23.32 68.35 26.81
C PRO A 21 -23.45 68.69 28.34
N ALA A 22 -22.48 68.28 29.17
CA ALA A 22 -22.10 68.98 30.42
C ALA A 22 -20.86 68.26 31.01
N ALA A 23 -19.64 68.80 30.86
CA ALA A 23 -19.08 69.79 31.77
C ALA A 23 -18.98 69.30 33.22
N ALA A 24 -17.89 68.60 33.53
CA ALA A 24 -17.25 68.65 34.83
C ALA A 24 -15.74 68.63 34.62
N SER A 25 -15.16 69.83 34.58
CA SER A 25 -13.74 70.07 34.74
C SER A 25 -13.29 69.56 36.11
N GLN A 26 -12.61 68.42 36.15
CA GLN A 26 -11.75 68.07 37.28
C GLN A 26 -10.32 68.41 36.92
N THR A 27 -9.96 69.64 37.27
CA THR A 27 -8.59 70.07 37.47
C THR A 27 -8.08 69.41 38.75
N SER A 28 -7.41 68.27 38.63
CA SER A 28 -6.53 67.76 39.68
C SER A 28 -5.27 67.24 39.00
N ALA A 29 -4.22 68.04 39.08
CA ALA A 29 -2.85 67.62 38.85
C ALA A 29 -2.50 66.56 39.90
N GLU A 30 -2.83 65.30 39.62
CA GLU A 30 -2.36 64.16 40.38
C GLU A 30 -1.22 63.54 39.58
N ALA A 31 -0.02 63.84 40.05
CA ALA A 31 1.26 63.17 39.84
C ALA A 31 1.37 62.24 38.62
N LEU A 32 2.35 62.51 37.75
CA LEU A 32 3.00 61.50 36.91
C LEU A 32 3.43 60.32 37.80
N LYS A 33 2.52 59.38 38.05
CA LYS A 33 2.80 58.08 38.63
C LYS A 33 3.44 57.33 37.49
N THR A 34 4.77 57.42 37.41
CA THR A 34 5.61 56.63 36.53
C THR A 34 5.00 55.24 36.43
N PRO A 35 4.59 54.77 35.24
CA PRO A 35 3.99 53.45 35.12
C PRO A 35 4.96 52.47 35.77
N ALA A 36 4.51 51.78 36.82
CA ALA A 36 5.33 50.81 37.51
C ALA A 36 5.89 49.87 36.45
N ALA A 37 7.22 49.76 36.39
CA ALA A 37 7.89 48.92 35.41
C ALA A 37 7.24 47.53 35.45
N PRO A 38 6.85 46.96 34.28
CA PRO A 38 6.15 45.69 34.26
C PRO A 38 7.00 44.64 35.00
N PRO A 39 6.38 43.75 35.78
CA PRO A 39 7.10 42.74 36.54
C PRO A 39 7.99 41.95 35.57
N ARG A 40 9.30 41.97 35.81
CA ARG A 40 10.26 41.23 34.98
C ARG A 40 9.88 39.76 35.07
N THR A 41 9.49 39.16 33.95
CA THR A 41 9.23 37.71 33.92
C THR A 41 10.52 37.00 34.30
N PRO A 42 10.49 36.11 35.30
CA PRO A 42 11.71 35.50 35.78
C PRO A 42 12.26 34.55 34.71
N VAL A 43 13.56 34.65 34.43
CA VAL A 43 14.26 34.02 33.30
C VAL A 43 14.04 32.50 33.25
N TRP A 44 13.83 31.85 34.40
CA TRP A 44 13.54 30.42 34.49
C TRP A 44 12.25 30.01 33.76
N ARG A 45 11.24 30.89 33.63
CA ARG A 45 10.00 30.59 32.88
C ARG A 45 10.29 30.48 31.39
N HIS A 46 11.19 31.30 30.85
CA HIS A 46 11.62 31.21 29.45
C HIS A 46 12.43 29.94 29.20
N ILE A 47 13.29 29.55 30.14
CA ILE A 47 14.03 28.28 30.07
C ILE A 47 13.07 27.08 30.14
N ALA A 48 12.11 27.08 31.07
CA ALA A 48 11.13 26.02 31.21
C ALA A 48 10.25 25.89 29.96
N ASN A 49 9.77 27.01 29.42
CA ASN A 49 8.98 27.01 28.18
C ASN A 49 9.81 26.52 26.97
N GLY A 50 11.08 26.92 26.88
CA GLY A 50 12.00 26.45 25.85
C GLY A 50 12.25 24.95 25.94
N ALA A 51 12.51 24.44 27.15
CA ALA A 51 12.68 23.00 27.39
C ALA A 51 11.40 22.21 27.07
N ALA A 52 10.23 22.73 27.43
CA ALA A 52 8.95 22.11 27.11
C ALA A 52 8.72 22.06 25.59
N LEU A 53 8.97 23.17 24.87
CA LEU A 53 8.86 23.21 23.40
C LEU A 53 9.80 22.19 22.74
N VAL A 54 11.07 22.14 23.16
CA VAL A 54 12.03 21.15 22.65
C VAL A 54 11.53 19.73 22.93
N GLY A 55 11.01 19.47 24.13
CA GLY A 55 10.40 18.19 24.49
C GLY A 55 9.25 17.82 23.55
N PHE A 56 8.33 18.75 23.26
CA PHE A 56 7.25 18.53 22.31
C PHE A 56 7.75 18.27 20.88
N LEU A 57 8.77 18.97 20.42
CA LEU A 57 9.35 18.76 19.09
C LEU A 57 10.05 17.40 18.98
N VAL A 58 10.76 16.96 20.02
CA VAL A 58 11.37 15.62 20.07
C VAL A 58 10.30 14.54 20.03
N VAL A 59 9.26 14.65 20.85
CA VAL A 59 8.13 13.70 20.83
C VAL A 59 7.44 13.72 19.47
N GLY A 60 7.18 14.89 18.90
CA GLY A 60 6.61 15.03 17.56
C GLY A 60 7.48 14.40 16.47
N GLY A 61 8.79 14.58 16.52
CA GLY A 61 9.74 13.97 15.59
C GLY A 61 9.79 12.44 15.71
N ILE A 62 9.75 11.91 16.93
CA ILE A 62 9.64 10.46 17.16
C ILE A 62 8.33 9.95 16.53
N VAL A 63 7.19 10.59 16.83
CA VAL A 63 5.88 10.19 16.28
C VAL A 63 5.90 10.17 14.76
N VAL A 64 6.42 11.22 14.11
CA VAL A 64 6.51 11.27 12.63
C VAL A 64 7.38 10.15 12.07
N HIS A 65 8.43 9.72 12.78
CA HIS A 65 9.34 8.69 12.30
C HIS A 65 8.90 7.25 12.64
N THR A 66 8.06 7.08 13.67
CA THR A 66 7.55 5.77 14.10
C THR A 66 6.13 5.48 13.64
N ALA A 67 5.39 6.51 13.22
CA ALA A 67 4.04 6.33 12.71
C ALA A 67 4.08 5.52 11.41
N PRO A 68 3.17 4.56 11.22
CA PRO A 68 3.09 3.85 9.95
C PRO A 68 2.76 4.81 8.83
N THR A 69 3.47 4.68 7.70
CA THR A 69 3.21 5.47 6.50
C THR A 69 1.85 5.09 5.90
N GLU A 70 1.30 5.93 5.02
CA GLU A 70 0.03 5.63 4.35
C GLU A 70 0.11 4.32 3.56
N GLU A 71 1.26 4.01 2.98
CA GLU A 71 1.52 2.73 2.30
C GLU A 71 1.45 1.55 3.28
N GLN A 72 1.94 1.70 4.51
CA GLN A 72 1.85 0.66 5.53
C GLN A 72 0.42 0.46 6.04
N TRP A 73 -0.38 1.52 6.11
CA TRP A 73 -1.80 1.43 6.46
C TRP A 73 -2.62 0.70 5.40
N GLN A 74 -2.22 0.84 4.14
CA GLN A 74 -2.92 0.23 3.00
C GLN A 74 -2.24 -1.06 2.54
N ALA A 75 -1.19 -1.52 3.23
CA ALA A 75 -0.45 -2.71 2.81
C ALA A 75 -1.37 -3.95 2.77
N PRO A 76 -1.07 -4.91 1.89
CA PRO A 76 -1.70 -6.22 1.95
C PRO A 76 -1.42 -6.92 3.29
N ILE A 77 -2.36 -7.76 3.70
CA ILE A 77 -2.23 -8.62 4.88
C ILE A 77 -1.48 -9.88 4.44
N ALA A 78 -0.17 -9.89 4.67
CA ALA A 78 0.68 -11.01 4.29
C ALA A 78 0.33 -12.28 5.06
N VAL A 79 0.14 -13.37 4.33
CA VAL A 79 0.09 -14.75 4.85
C VAL A 79 1.34 -15.45 4.37
N THR A 80 2.36 -15.47 5.23
CA THR A 80 3.69 -15.96 4.89
C THR A 80 3.86 -17.44 5.23
N GLY A 81 4.50 -18.19 4.33
CA GLY A 81 4.93 -19.56 4.61
C GLY A 81 5.93 -20.09 3.58
N ALA A 82 6.22 -21.38 3.65
CA ALA A 82 7.28 -22.00 2.86
C ALA A 82 6.77 -22.63 1.55
N ILE A 83 7.70 -22.90 0.63
CA ILE A 83 7.45 -23.76 -0.54
C ILE A 83 6.94 -25.12 -0.07
N GLY A 84 5.89 -25.63 -0.72
CA GLY A 84 5.19 -26.87 -0.39
C GLY A 84 4.13 -26.73 0.70
N GLN A 85 4.04 -25.57 1.37
CA GLN A 85 3.02 -25.31 2.38
C GLN A 85 1.76 -24.71 1.74
N THR A 86 0.60 -25.26 2.09
CA THR A 86 -0.69 -24.64 1.75
C THR A 86 -0.97 -23.47 2.69
N LEU A 87 -1.18 -22.29 2.10
CA LEU A 87 -1.41 -21.03 2.79
C LEU A 87 -2.81 -20.53 2.47
N THR A 88 -3.56 -20.16 3.51
CA THR A 88 -4.97 -19.75 3.39
C THR A 88 -5.10 -18.31 3.86
N GLY A 89 -5.39 -17.41 2.92
CA GLY A 89 -5.85 -16.05 3.18
C GLY A 89 -7.37 -15.95 3.27
N ARG A 90 -7.89 -14.72 3.20
CA ARG A 90 -9.32 -14.43 3.32
C ARG A 90 -10.17 -15.08 2.23
N ASN A 91 -9.79 -14.94 0.96
CA ASN A 91 -10.51 -15.55 -0.17
C ASN A 91 -9.56 -16.22 -1.19
N ILE A 92 -8.36 -16.60 -0.73
CA ILE A 92 -7.38 -17.29 -1.56
C ILE A 92 -6.74 -18.40 -0.71
N GLN A 93 -6.59 -19.57 -1.31
CA GLN A 93 -5.68 -20.60 -0.82
C GLN A 93 -4.67 -20.89 -1.91
N ALA A 94 -3.40 -20.94 -1.55
CA ALA A 94 -2.33 -21.21 -2.50
C ALA A 94 -1.26 -22.12 -1.91
N THR A 95 -0.68 -22.96 -2.77
CA THR A 95 0.53 -23.74 -2.49
C THR A 95 1.51 -23.50 -3.62
N VAL A 96 2.67 -22.92 -3.33
CA VAL A 96 3.80 -22.89 -4.29
C VAL A 96 4.54 -24.21 -4.14
N THR A 97 4.64 -25.01 -5.20
CA THR A 97 5.17 -26.38 -5.13
C THR A 97 6.62 -26.49 -5.59
N ASP A 98 7.01 -25.70 -6.58
CA ASP A 98 8.39 -25.69 -7.11
C ASP A 98 8.76 -24.31 -7.70
N ILE A 99 10.06 -24.01 -7.70
CA ILE A 99 10.61 -22.78 -8.30
C ILE A 99 11.86 -23.14 -9.09
N ARG A 100 11.89 -22.74 -10.35
CA ARG A 100 12.95 -23.06 -11.31
C ARG A 100 13.43 -21.78 -12.00
N VAL A 101 14.74 -21.71 -12.29
CA VAL A 101 15.34 -20.58 -13.03
C VAL A 101 15.93 -21.09 -14.34
N ALA A 102 15.64 -20.45 -15.47
CA ALA A 102 16.09 -20.91 -16.78
C ALA A 102 16.34 -19.80 -17.82
N ASP A 103 17.14 -20.10 -18.84
CA ASP A 103 17.36 -19.20 -19.99
C ASP A 103 16.14 -19.17 -20.94
N SER A 104 15.47 -20.31 -21.08
CA SER A 104 14.29 -20.46 -21.91
C SER A 104 13.26 -21.38 -21.26
N VAL A 105 11.99 -21.19 -21.65
CA VAL A 105 10.88 -22.00 -21.18
C VAL A 105 10.13 -22.56 -22.39
N THR A 106 9.75 -23.83 -22.31
CA THR A 106 8.82 -24.45 -23.24
C THR A 106 7.62 -24.96 -22.45
N ALA A 107 6.42 -24.54 -22.82
CA ALA A 107 5.20 -25.07 -22.22
C ALA A 107 4.66 -26.24 -23.04
N SER A 108 3.99 -27.19 -22.38
CA SER A 108 3.47 -28.39 -23.05
C SER A 108 2.34 -28.11 -24.06
N ASN A 109 1.80 -26.89 -24.10
CA ASN A 109 0.90 -26.42 -25.16
C ASN A 109 1.62 -26.00 -26.46
N GLY A 110 2.96 -26.13 -26.52
CA GLY A 110 3.79 -25.78 -27.68
C GLY A 110 4.30 -24.35 -27.69
N TRP A 111 3.92 -23.52 -26.71
CA TRP A 111 4.52 -22.20 -26.54
C TRP A 111 5.98 -22.32 -26.09
N SER A 112 6.84 -21.42 -26.57
CA SER A 112 8.21 -21.29 -26.08
C SER A 112 8.58 -19.81 -25.93
N GLY A 113 9.36 -19.53 -24.89
CA GLY A 113 9.78 -18.18 -24.52
C GLY A 113 11.29 -18.12 -24.33
N GLU A 114 11.92 -17.24 -25.10
CA GLU A 114 13.27 -16.73 -24.83
C GLU A 114 13.17 -15.31 -24.24
N THR A 115 14.19 -14.93 -23.48
CA THR A 115 14.32 -13.58 -22.89
C THR A 115 15.79 -13.14 -22.87
N SER A 116 16.03 -11.84 -22.84
CA SER A 116 17.39 -11.29 -22.64
C SER A 116 17.86 -11.39 -21.18
N GLY A 117 16.94 -11.65 -20.24
CA GLY A 117 17.23 -11.89 -18.83
C GLY A 117 17.27 -13.38 -18.51
N VAL A 118 16.45 -13.78 -17.54
CA VAL A 118 16.10 -15.16 -17.25
C VAL A 118 14.62 -15.30 -17.00
N TRP A 119 14.15 -16.53 -17.11
CA TRP A 119 12.86 -16.95 -16.60
C TRP A 119 12.98 -17.44 -15.17
N VAL A 120 12.11 -16.95 -14.30
CA VAL A 120 11.78 -17.61 -13.03
C VAL A 120 10.40 -18.25 -13.23
N VAL A 121 10.34 -19.57 -13.10
CA VAL A 121 9.12 -20.36 -13.24
C VAL A 121 8.70 -20.83 -11.86
N VAL A 122 7.47 -20.54 -11.48
CA VAL A 122 6.87 -20.91 -10.20
C VAL A 122 5.68 -21.81 -10.47
N ASP A 123 5.75 -23.06 -10.04
CA ASP A 123 4.60 -23.96 -10.09
C ASP A 123 3.75 -23.75 -8.82
N ALA A 124 2.46 -23.50 -9.01
CA ALA A 124 1.55 -23.25 -7.89
C ALA A 124 0.18 -23.88 -8.13
N SER A 125 -0.51 -24.14 -7.02
CA SER A 125 -1.91 -24.53 -6.96
C SER A 125 -2.68 -23.44 -6.22
N VAL A 126 -3.74 -22.89 -6.82
CA VAL A 126 -4.51 -21.76 -6.30
C VAL A 126 -6.01 -21.97 -6.41
N GLU A 127 -6.75 -21.59 -5.37
CA GLU A 127 -8.22 -21.61 -5.37
C GLU A 127 -8.82 -20.47 -4.56
N ALA A 128 -10.12 -20.24 -4.76
CA ALA A 128 -10.90 -19.38 -3.88
C ALA A 128 -11.34 -20.17 -2.64
N VAL A 129 -11.57 -19.48 -1.52
CA VAL A 129 -11.90 -20.13 -0.24
C VAL A 129 -13.34 -19.85 0.19
N VAL A 130 -13.77 -18.59 0.02
CA VAL A 130 -15.07 -18.12 0.53
C VAL A 130 -16.05 -17.89 -0.61
N THR A 131 -15.61 -17.32 -1.73
CA THR A 131 -16.46 -17.04 -2.88
C THR A 131 -15.69 -16.99 -4.20
N ASP A 132 -16.32 -17.52 -5.24
CA ASP A 132 -15.91 -17.52 -6.65
C ASP A 132 -16.21 -16.17 -7.33
N TYR A 133 -17.09 -15.35 -6.74
CA TYR A 133 -17.59 -14.15 -7.40
C TYR A 133 -16.48 -13.10 -7.53
N GLY A 134 -16.05 -12.86 -8.77
CA GLY A 134 -14.98 -11.91 -9.09
C GLY A 134 -13.59 -12.36 -8.62
N ALA A 135 -13.44 -13.60 -8.15
CA ALA A 135 -12.15 -14.12 -7.73
C ALA A 135 -11.35 -14.60 -8.95
N SER A 136 -10.14 -14.08 -9.09
CA SER A 136 -9.18 -14.51 -10.12
C SER A 136 -7.77 -14.34 -9.60
N LEU A 137 -6.79 -15.09 -10.09
CA LEU A 137 -5.39 -14.86 -9.74
C LEU A 137 -4.87 -13.58 -10.42
N SER A 138 -5.30 -12.43 -9.91
CA SER A 138 -5.06 -11.11 -10.49
C SER A 138 -3.80 -10.43 -9.95
N THR A 139 -3.21 -10.93 -8.86
CA THR A 139 -1.87 -10.57 -8.43
C THR A 139 -1.00 -11.81 -8.45
N ALA A 140 -0.03 -11.84 -9.35
CA ALA A 140 1.05 -12.80 -9.39
C ALA A 140 2.36 -12.04 -9.62
N GLN A 141 3.13 -11.86 -8.56
CA GLN A 141 4.33 -11.02 -8.55
C GLN A 141 5.52 -11.76 -7.94
N LEU A 142 6.70 -11.47 -8.45
CA LEU A 142 7.97 -11.84 -7.86
C LEU A 142 8.66 -10.56 -7.38
N LYS A 143 8.88 -10.45 -6.08
CA LYS A 143 9.63 -9.35 -5.47
C LYS A 143 11.09 -9.76 -5.33
N VAL A 144 12.00 -8.92 -5.83
CA VAL A 144 13.46 -9.06 -5.63
C VAL A 144 13.98 -7.70 -5.17
N GLY A 145 14.42 -7.61 -3.92
CA GLY A 145 14.72 -6.32 -3.28
C GLY A 145 13.47 -5.43 -3.27
N ASP A 146 13.61 -4.20 -3.79
CA ASP A 146 12.50 -3.25 -3.92
C ASP A 146 11.75 -3.35 -5.27
N THR A 147 12.16 -4.26 -6.15
CA THR A 147 11.58 -4.39 -7.49
C THR A 147 10.52 -5.49 -7.54
N LEU A 148 9.37 -5.19 -8.15
CA LEU A 148 8.29 -6.14 -8.41
C LEU A 148 8.28 -6.50 -9.90
N TYR A 149 8.33 -7.80 -10.19
CA TYR A 149 8.18 -8.37 -11.52
C TYR A 149 6.80 -9.05 -11.61
N GLY A 150 5.95 -8.61 -12.53
CA GLY A 150 4.68 -9.28 -12.81
C GLY A 150 4.89 -10.60 -13.57
N ALA A 151 3.99 -11.55 -13.36
CA ALA A 151 3.93 -12.73 -14.21
C ALA A 151 3.72 -12.32 -15.67
N SER A 152 4.42 -12.98 -16.58
CA SER A 152 4.38 -12.72 -18.01
C SER A 152 3.08 -13.23 -18.60
N GLU A 153 2.40 -12.39 -19.37
CA GLU A 153 1.18 -12.73 -20.12
C GLU A 153 1.52 -13.42 -21.47
N ARG A 154 2.80 -13.42 -21.89
CA ARG A 154 3.24 -14.02 -23.16
C ARG A 154 2.89 -15.50 -23.33
N PRO A 155 2.89 -16.35 -22.29
CA PRO A 155 2.49 -17.76 -22.40
C PRO A 155 0.99 -17.99 -22.68
N ASP A 156 0.14 -16.96 -22.57
CA ASP A 156 -1.31 -17.05 -22.75
C ASP A 156 -1.90 -18.23 -21.94
N GLN A 157 -2.49 -19.24 -22.58
CA GLN A 157 -3.12 -20.38 -21.91
C GLN A 157 -2.11 -21.35 -21.25
N ALA A 158 -0.80 -21.07 -21.30
CA ALA A 158 0.23 -21.88 -20.66
C ALA A 158 0.54 -21.46 -19.22
N THR A 159 -0.14 -20.45 -18.67
CA THR A 159 0.03 -19.99 -17.30
C THR A 159 -1.30 -19.92 -16.53
N ILE A 160 -1.22 -19.95 -15.20
CA ILE A 160 -2.37 -19.72 -14.31
C ILE A 160 -2.57 -18.24 -13.95
N GLU A 161 -1.78 -17.32 -14.53
CA GLU A 161 -2.00 -15.87 -14.37
C GLU A 161 -3.41 -15.49 -14.87
N GLY A 162 -4.10 -14.64 -14.12
CA GLY A 162 -5.42 -14.11 -14.49
C GLY A 162 -6.59 -15.10 -14.46
N VAL A 163 -6.35 -16.39 -14.17
CA VAL A 163 -7.41 -17.41 -14.23
C VAL A 163 -8.48 -17.17 -13.16
N PRO A 164 -9.77 -17.40 -13.46
CA PRO A 164 -10.82 -17.40 -12.46
C PRO A 164 -10.55 -18.45 -11.38
N LEU A 165 -10.79 -18.08 -10.12
CA LEU A 165 -10.66 -18.97 -8.98
C LEU A 165 -12.04 -19.45 -8.55
N SER A 166 -12.16 -20.75 -8.30
CA SER A 166 -13.40 -21.39 -7.84
C SER A 166 -13.19 -22.00 -6.47
N VAL A 167 -14.26 -22.12 -5.69
CA VAL A 167 -14.17 -22.70 -4.34
C VAL A 167 -14.08 -24.22 -4.43
N GLY A 168 -13.04 -24.80 -3.82
CA GLY A 168 -12.82 -26.25 -3.78
C GLY A 168 -12.36 -26.86 -5.11
N LEU A 169 -11.93 -26.02 -6.06
CA LEU A 169 -11.49 -26.42 -7.39
C LEU A 169 -10.21 -25.67 -7.74
N PRO A 170 -9.04 -26.20 -7.35
CA PRO A 170 -7.77 -25.53 -7.59
C PRO A 170 -7.42 -25.48 -9.08
N ASN A 171 -6.82 -24.36 -9.47
CA ASN A 171 -6.04 -24.25 -10.69
C ASN A 171 -4.57 -24.53 -10.36
N THR A 172 -4.00 -25.52 -11.00
CA THR A 172 -2.60 -25.90 -10.81
C THR A 172 -1.82 -25.65 -12.09
N GLY A 173 -0.70 -24.94 -12.01
CA GLY A 173 0.13 -24.68 -13.17
C GLY A 173 1.23 -23.66 -12.93
N PRO A 174 1.97 -23.30 -13.98
CA PRO A 174 3.12 -22.43 -13.88
C PRO A 174 2.72 -20.95 -13.93
N LEU A 175 3.46 -20.14 -13.18
CA LEU A 175 3.62 -18.70 -13.35
C LEU A 175 5.04 -18.46 -13.86
N MET A 176 5.21 -17.55 -14.81
CA MET A 176 6.51 -17.31 -15.45
C MET A 176 6.85 -15.84 -15.34
N PHE A 177 8.04 -15.51 -14.84
CA PHE A 177 8.49 -14.14 -14.64
C PHE A 177 9.75 -13.90 -15.47
N GLU A 178 9.78 -12.79 -16.21
CA GLU A 178 11.00 -12.33 -16.89
C GLU A 178 11.77 -11.40 -15.98
N VAL A 179 12.97 -11.81 -15.58
CA VAL A 179 13.79 -11.09 -14.61
C VAL A 179 15.14 -10.77 -15.24
N PRO A 180 15.65 -9.54 -15.12
CA PRO A 180 17.01 -9.22 -15.50
C PRO A 180 18.02 -10.16 -14.84
N ALA A 181 18.99 -10.67 -15.60
CA ALA A 181 19.91 -11.68 -15.09
C ALA A 181 20.79 -11.19 -13.91
N ASP A 182 21.05 -9.89 -13.86
CA ASP A 182 21.79 -9.23 -12.78
C ASP A 182 20.99 -9.11 -11.48
N ALA A 183 19.65 -9.10 -11.55
CA ALA A 183 18.80 -9.10 -10.36
C ALA A 183 18.93 -10.40 -9.54
N LEU A 184 19.39 -11.49 -10.14
CA LEU A 184 19.66 -12.77 -9.46
C LEU A 184 21.07 -12.91 -8.90
N ALA A 185 21.98 -11.99 -9.26
CA ALA A 185 23.37 -12.04 -8.82
C ALA A 185 23.62 -11.27 -7.51
N GLY A 186 22.67 -10.41 -7.11
CA GLY A 186 22.77 -9.56 -5.92
C GLY A 186 22.31 -10.24 -4.62
N ASP A 187 22.57 -9.58 -3.50
CA ASP A 187 22.11 -10.06 -2.18
C ASP A 187 20.58 -10.09 -2.09
N ASP A 188 19.90 -9.20 -2.81
CA ASP A 188 18.43 -9.11 -2.91
C ASP A 188 17.77 -10.40 -3.43
N ALA A 189 18.51 -11.23 -4.17
CA ALA A 189 18.00 -12.50 -4.67
C ALA A 189 17.82 -13.57 -3.57
N ARG A 190 18.45 -13.39 -2.40
CA ARG A 190 18.34 -14.32 -1.26
C ARG A 190 17.04 -14.19 -0.48
N ASP A 191 16.48 -12.99 -0.50
CA ASP A 191 15.27 -12.62 0.24
C ASP A 191 14.12 -12.29 -0.72
N ALA A 192 14.09 -12.93 -1.89
CA ALA A 192 13.02 -12.73 -2.85
C ALA A 192 11.71 -13.34 -2.35
N GLU A 193 10.58 -12.86 -2.88
CA GLU A 193 9.25 -13.32 -2.47
C GLU A 193 8.35 -13.56 -3.68
N VAL A 194 7.67 -14.70 -3.71
CA VAL A 194 6.51 -14.91 -4.58
C VAL A 194 5.26 -14.39 -3.87
N GLN A 195 4.51 -13.52 -4.52
CA GLN A 195 3.34 -12.85 -3.97
C GLN A 195 2.10 -13.14 -4.82
N LEU A 196 1.07 -13.73 -4.22
CA LEU A 196 -0.16 -14.16 -4.89
C LEU A 196 -1.41 -13.58 -4.20
N ALA A 197 -2.36 -13.03 -4.97
CA ALA A 197 -3.65 -12.60 -4.45
C ALA A 197 -4.80 -12.79 -5.46
N ALA A 198 -6.02 -12.95 -4.92
CA ALA A 198 -7.24 -13.15 -5.71
C ALA A 198 -7.85 -11.85 -6.30
N THR A 199 -7.12 -10.74 -6.22
CA THR A 199 -7.52 -9.38 -6.62
C THR A 199 -6.32 -8.66 -7.23
N SER A 200 -6.55 -7.70 -8.13
CA SER A 200 -5.50 -6.88 -8.74
C SER A 200 -5.03 -5.73 -7.85
N ASP A 201 -5.84 -5.35 -6.85
CA ASP A 201 -5.46 -4.42 -5.77
C ASP A 201 -5.51 -5.18 -4.45
N PRO A 202 -4.37 -5.73 -3.97
CA PRO A 202 -4.32 -6.51 -2.74
C PRO A 202 -4.27 -5.66 -1.48
N ARG A 203 -4.32 -4.32 -1.60
CA ARG A 203 -4.30 -3.42 -0.44
C ARG A 203 -5.45 -3.77 0.50
N THR A 204 -5.14 -3.94 1.79
CA THR A 204 -6.10 -4.32 2.83
C THR A 204 -6.80 -5.69 2.64
N ASP A 205 -6.31 -6.52 1.72
CA ASP A 205 -6.73 -7.93 1.54
C ASP A 205 -5.58 -8.89 1.84
N SER A 206 -5.86 -10.18 1.90
CA SER A 206 -4.85 -11.21 2.05
C SER A 206 -3.99 -11.35 0.80
N MET A 207 -2.68 -11.43 1.03
CA MET A 207 -1.69 -11.76 0.02
C MET A 207 -0.87 -12.95 0.51
N ILE A 208 -0.81 -14.00 -0.27
CA ILE A 208 0.08 -15.13 0.01
C ILE A 208 1.49 -14.70 -0.31
N VAL A 209 2.43 -14.93 0.61
CA VAL A 209 3.84 -14.56 0.46
C VAL A 209 4.70 -15.80 0.70
N VAL A 210 5.48 -16.20 -0.29
CA VAL A 210 6.41 -17.33 -0.19
C VAL A 210 7.83 -16.83 -0.40
N PRO A 211 8.65 -16.75 0.65
CA PRO A 211 10.06 -16.39 0.53
C PRO A 211 10.84 -17.44 -0.24
N VAL A 212 11.81 -17.01 -1.05
CA VAL A 212 12.68 -17.87 -1.84
C VAL A 212 14.07 -17.27 -1.98
N ASP A 213 15.10 -18.09 -1.78
CA ASP A 213 16.48 -17.74 -2.14
C ASP A 213 16.72 -18.14 -3.60
N LEU A 214 16.50 -17.20 -4.52
CA LEU A 214 16.73 -17.43 -5.94
C LEU A 214 18.22 -17.59 -6.27
N SER A 215 19.12 -17.07 -5.44
CA SER A 215 20.58 -17.23 -5.63
C SER A 215 21.05 -18.66 -5.37
N ALA A 216 20.29 -19.42 -4.57
CA ALA A 216 20.55 -20.83 -4.30
C ALA A 216 20.01 -21.78 -5.38
N ILE A 217 19.17 -21.28 -6.31
CA ILE A 217 18.58 -22.09 -7.37
C ILE A 217 19.51 -22.13 -8.58
N ALA A 218 19.90 -23.34 -9.00
CA ALA A 218 20.73 -23.51 -10.18
C ALA A 218 19.98 -23.09 -11.46
N ARG A 219 20.56 -22.15 -12.20
CA ARG A 219 20.09 -21.71 -13.51
C ARG A 219 20.24 -22.84 -14.54
N GLN A 220 19.14 -23.18 -15.21
CA GLN A 220 19.07 -24.20 -16.24
C GLN A 220 19.08 -23.58 -17.64
N THR A 221 19.54 -24.32 -18.65
CA THR A 221 19.49 -23.82 -20.04
C THR A 221 18.07 -23.77 -20.58
N SER A 222 17.22 -24.70 -20.19
CA SER A 222 15.81 -24.74 -20.60
C SER A 222 15.01 -25.47 -19.55
N VAL A 223 13.77 -25.02 -19.34
CA VAL A 223 12.77 -25.70 -18.51
C VAL A 223 11.54 -26.01 -19.35
N THR A 224 10.95 -27.19 -19.11
CA THR A 224 9.63 -27.54 -19.64
C THR A 224 8.58 -27.41 -18.53
N THR A 225 7.44 -26.79 -18.84
CA THR A 225 6.31 -26.67 -17.93
C THR A 225 5.11 -27.44 -18.43
N GLU A 226 4.33 -27.95 -17.49
CA GLU A 226 3.02 -28.51 -17.81
C GLU A 226 2.00 -27.41 -18.04
N LYS A 227 0.95 -27.74 -18.78
CA LYS A 227 -0.18 -26.85 -18.98
C LYS A 227 -0.97 -26.72 -17.66
N PRO A 228 -1.64 -25.58 -17.45
CA PRO A 228 -2.60 -25.46 -16.36
C PRO A 228 -3.65 -26.58 -16.36
N THR A 229 -3.94 -27.10 -15.17
CA THR A 229 -5.04 -28.04 -14.92
C THR A 229 -6.02 -27.45 -13.91
N TRP A 230 -7.27 -27.91 -13.98
CA TRP A 230 -8.35 -27.43 -13.13
C TRP A 230 -9.02 -28.61 -12.43
N GLY A 231 -9.12 -28.55 -11.10
CA GLY A 231 -9.75 -29.58 -10.28
C GLY A 231 -8.90 -30.81 -10.00
N ASP A 232 -7.64 -30.85 -10.47
CA ASP A 232 -6.66 -31.86 -10.09
C ASP A 232 -5.93 -31.37 -8.82
N GLY A 233 -6.40 -31.82 -7.65
CA GLY A 233 -5.82 -31.54 -6.33
C GLY A 233 -5.27 -32.79 -5.65
#